data_AF-A0AAD9IE17-F1
#
_entry.id   AF-A0AAD9IE17-F1
#
_cell.length_a   1.000
_cell.length_b   1.000
_cell.length_c   1.000
_cell.angle_alpha   90.00
_cell.angle_beta   90.00
_cell.angle_gamma   90.00
#
_symmetry.space_group_name_H-M   'P 1'
#
loop_
_entity.id
_entity.type
_entity.pdbx_description
1 polymer ?
#
loop_
_entity_poly.entity_id
_entity_poly.type
_entity_poly.pdbx_seq_one_letter_code
_entity_poly.pdbx_strand_id
1 'polypeptide(L)'
;MFKRFGACVVAASFTTATLLEDIGLGNLEARRPISPRQKTLANATCRANYSTNLWSSCAQVLSEFNLTLALFQQINPGIGDDCCHFHPGHVYCIAAVTGTATPISTNGMCGAQQHWTSTCIGSQWGDCCGVGGYCGTGEDYCGPGNCQEGTCDGAPIPYSTDGLCGTQNGYTDCPAKFGLCCSEYGYCGNGTDFCGSGCQGGDCAASTTTSTPVSTPTPSPGSVSRDGTCGYHAQLTCKDSTYGHCCSAAGYCGSDTYHCEDILGCQSAYGTCTITGYAAN
;
A
#
# COMPACT_ATOMS: atom_id res chain seq x y z
N MET A 1 -19.86 8.23 17.19
CA MET A 1 -20.40 9.24 16.25
C MET A 1 -19.75 9.04 14.89
N PHE A 2 -20.40 8.30 14.00
CA PHE A 2 -19.92 8.12 12.62
C PHE A 2 -20.20 9.40 11.83
N LYS A 3 -19.16 10.16 11.50
CA LYS A 3 -19.28 11.20 10.47
C LYS A 3 -19.50 10.47 9.14
N ARG A 4 -20.66 10.71 8.53
CA ARG A 4 -20.92 10.34 7.14
C ARG A 4 -19.91 11.07 6.27
N PHE A 5 -19.04 10.34 5.60
CA PHE A 5 -18.20 10.89 4.53
C PHE A 5 -19.11 11.18 3.34
N GLY A 6 -19.14 12.44 2.91
CA GLY A 6 -19.86 12.86 1.72
C GLY A 6 -19.27 12.19 0.49
N ALA A 7 -20.13 11.86 -0.47
CA ALA A 7 -19.69 11.38 -1.78
C ALA A 7 -18.72 12.37 -2.43
N CYS A 8 -17.80 11.85 -3.23
CA CYS A 8 -16.89 12.63 -4.05
C CYS A 8 -17.69 13.37 -5.12
N VAL A 9 -18.25 14.53 -4.78
CA VAL A 9 -18.95 15.38 -5.74
C VAL A 9 -17.89 16.13 -6.51
N VAL A 10 -17.65 15.74 -7.76
CA VAL A 10 -17.07 16.66 -8.73
C VAL A 10 -18.08 17.80 -8.83
N ALA A 11 -17.76 18.95 -8.22
CA ALA A 11 -18.60 20.14 -8.28
C ALA A 11 -18.58 20.70 -9.70
N ALA A 12 -19.34 20.09 -10.61
CA ALA A 12 -19.76 20.72 -11.84
C ALA A 12 -20.91 21.67 -11.50
N SER A 13 -20.58 22.92 -11.13
CA SER A 13 -21.59 23.96 -10.97
C SER A 13 -22.15 24.35 -12.35
N PHE A 14 -23.28 23.77 -12.75
CA PHE A 14 -24.14 24.34 -13.78
C PHE A 14 -25.18 25.22 -13.10
N THR A 15 -24.91 26.52 -12.99
CA THR A 15 -25.97 27.50 -12.74
C THR A 15 -26.52 27.97 -14.07
N THR A 16 -27.79 27.66 -14.33
CA THR A 16 -28.57 28.19 -15.44
C THR A 16 -28.53 29.71 -15.42
N ALA A 17 -27.84 30.31 -16.39
CA ALA A 17 -27.87 31.74 -16.62
C ALA A 17 -29.25 32.11 -17.18
N THR A 18 -30.06 32.78 -16.37
CA THR A 18 -31.23 33.53 -16.82
C THR A 18 -30.78 34.80 -17.55
N LEU A 19 -31.39 35.05 -18.70
CA LEU A 19 -31.34 36.32 -19.43
C LEU A 19 -31.67 37.51 -18.52
N LEU A 20 -30.82 38.55 -18.53
CA LEU A 20 -31.14 39.93 -18.93
C LEU A 20 -30.02 40.88 -18.50
N GLU A 21 -29.56 41.63 -19.49
CA GLU A 21 -28.73 42.83 -19.38
C GLU A 21 -29.56 44.00 -18.78
N ASP A 22 -28.89 45.09 -18.44
CA ASP A 22 -29.40 46.34 -17.81
C ASP A 22 -29.50 46.24 -16.28
N ILE A 23 -28.51 46.70 -15.50
CA ILE A 23 -28.21 48.11 -15.23
C ILE A 23 -26.72 48.19 -14.85
N GLY A 24 -25.90 48.79 -15.73
CA GLY A 24 -24.50 49.04 -15.42
C GLY A 24 -24.36 50.05 -14.28
N LEU A 25 -23.71 49.64 -13.19
CA LEU A 25 -22.97 50.47 -12.23
C LEU A 25 -22.28 49.57 -11.18
N GLY A 26 -20.95 49.65 -11.09
CA GLY A 26 -20.25 49.50 -9.81
C GLY A 26 -19.35 48.28 -9.59
N ASN A 27 -18.04 48.53 -9.76
CA ASN A 27 -16.90 48.09 -8.93
C ASN A 27 -16.51 46.60 -8.80
N LEU A 28 -15.24 46.40 -9.15
CA LEU A 28 -14.17 45.60 -8.52
C LEU A 28 -14.54 44.38 -7.64
N GLU A 29 -13.69 43.35 -7.79
CA GLU A 29 -13.60 42.11 -7.01
C GLU A 29 -14.49 40.98 -7.56
N ALA A 30 -13.99 39.81 -7.96
CA ALA A 30 -12.65 39.27 -7.92
C ALA A 30 -12.55 38.29 -9.09
N ARG A 31 -11.38 38.22 -9.74
CA ARG A 31 -11.01 36.97 -10.39
C ARG A 31 -11.23 35.88 -9.35
N ARG A 32 -12.14 34.93 -9.60
CA ARG A 32 -12.17 33.70 -8.78
C ARG A 32 -10.74 33.19 -8.80
N PRO A 33 -10.06 33.09 -7.65
CA PRO A 33 -8.77 32.43 -7.63
C PRO A 33 -9.03 31.04 -8.19
N ILE A 34 -8.29 30.70 -9.25
CA ILE A 34 -8.10 29.33 -9.67
C ILE A 34 -7.72 28.63 -8.36
N SER A 35 -8.59 27.75 -7.84
CA SER A 35 -8.21 26.89 -6.72
C SER A 35 -6.85 26.33 -7.08
N PRO A 36 -5.81 26.46 -6.25
CA PRO A 36 -4.51 25.99 -6.62
C PRO A 36 -4.66 24.49 -6.85
N ARG A 37 -4.76 24.07 -8.11
CA ARG A 37 -4.45 22.69 -8.51
C ARG A 37 -3.09 22.48 -7.89
N GLN A 38 -3.08 21.75 -6.80
CA GLN A 38 -1.95 21.66 -5.91
C GLN A 38 -0.81 21.22 -6.79
N LYS A 39 0.12 22.14 -7.01
CA LYS A 39 1.24 21.96 -7.92
C LYS A 39 1.85 20.65 -7.46
N THR A 40 1.74 19.62 -8.30
CA THR A 40 2.43 18.34 -8.07
C THR A 40 3.83 18.71 -7.67
N LEU A 41 4.35 18.07 -6.63
CA LEU A 41 5.67 18.40 -6.12
C LEU A 41 6.66 18.05 -7.24
N ALA A 42 6.94 19.03 -8.10
CA ALA A 42 7.61 18.79 -9.37
C ALA A 42 9.00 18.26 -9.02
N ASN A 43 9.28 17.03 -9.47
CA ASN A 43 10.48 16.26 -9.13
C ASN A 43 10.53 15.73 -7.68
N ALA A 44 9.42 15.30 -7.11
CA ALA A 44 9.43 14.47 -5.91
C ALA A 44 9.86 13.04 -6.22
N THR A 45 10.91 12.57 -5.56
CA THR A 45 11.30 11.15 -5.56
C THR A 45 10.85 10.53 -4.25
N CYS A 46 10.12 9.40 -4.34
CA CYS A 46 9.72 8.70 -3.15
C CYS A 46 10.93 8.14 -2.39
N ARG A 47 10.97 8.38 -1.08
CA ARG A 47 12.02 7.94 -0.16
C ARG A 47 11.58 6.75 0.68
N ALA A 48 10.31 6.70 1.06
CA ALA A 48 9.75 5.61 1.82
C ALA A 48 8.40 5.22 1.23
N ASN A 49 8.32 3.96 0.79
CA ASN A 49 7.08 3.32 0.37
C ASN A 49 6.43 2.67 1.59
N TYR A 50 5.10 2.74 1.63
CA TYR A 50 4.28 2.05 2.61
C TYR A 50 3.23 1.22 1.88
N SER A 51 3.27 -0.09 2.10
CA SER A 51 2.25 -1.00 1.61
C SER A 51 1.05 -0.98 2.55
N THR A 52 -0.08 -0.48 2.06
CA THR A 52 -1.35 -0.52 2.79
C THR A 52 -1.99 -1.90 2.67
N ASN A 53 -2.87 -2.25 3.60
CA ASN A 53 -3.68 -3.48 3.53
C ASN A 53 -5.13 -3.15 3.18
N LEU A 54 -5.98 -4.17 2.97
CA LEU A 54 -7.39 -4.00 2.57
C LEU A 54 -8.26 -3.24 3.59
N TRP A 55 -7.80 -3.10 4.83
CA TRP A 55 -8.47 -2.41 5.92
C TRP A 55 -7.85 -1.04 6.23
N SER A 56 -6.70 -0.73 5.62
CA SER A 56 -6.07 0.57 5.77
C SER A 56 -7.00 1.65 5.24
N SER A 57 -7.08 2.77 5.96
CA SER A 57 -7.75 3.98 5.47
C SER A 57 -6.73 5.08 5.26
N CYS A 58 -7.02 6.00 4.34
CA CYS A 58 -6.16 7.17 4.16
C CYS A 58 -5.95 7.95 5.47
N ALA A 59 -7.00 8.09 6.29
CA ALA A 59 -6.91 8.76 7.59
C ALA A 59 -5.95 8.06 8.55
N GLN A 60 -5.91 6.72 8.55
CA GLN A 60 -4.93 5.95 9.33
C GLN A 60 -3.52 6.27 8.86
N VAL A 61 -3.24 6.18 7.56
CA VAL A 61 -1.90 6.46 7.00
C VAL A 61 -1.44 7.87 7.35
N LEU A 62 -2.32 8.87 7.22
CA LEU A 62 -2.01 10.25 7.60
C LEU A 62 -1.65 10.37 9.09
N SER A 63 -2.40 9.69 9.96
CA SER A 63 -2.16 9.71 11.40
C SER A 63 -0.89 8.95 11.79
N GLU A 64 -0.65 7.78 11.19
CA GLU A 64 0.45 6.87 11.50
C GLU A 64 1.80 7.50 11.16
N PHE A 65 1.87 8.20 10.02
CA PHE A 65 3.11 8.84 9.54
C PHE A 65 3.15 10.35 9.80
N ASN A 66 2.19 10.87 10.57
CA ASN A 66 2.07 12.31 10.85
C ASN A 66 2.11 13.17 9.57
N LEU A 67 1.42 12.70 8.52
CA LEU A 67 1.34 13.36 7.22
C LEU A 67 0.14 14.29 7.17
N THR A 68 0.33 15.45 6.55
CA THR A 68 -0.81 16.26 6.13
C THR A 68 -1.39 15.67 4.85
N LEU A 69 -2.72 15.73 4.69
CA LEU A 69 -3.38 15.33 3.45
C LEU A 69 -2.75 16.04 2.23
N ALA A 70 -2.43 17.33 2.38
CA ALA A 70 -1.81 18.12 1.33
C ALA A 70 -0.44 17.55 0.91
N LEU A 71 0.40 17.16 1.86
CA LEU A 71 1.69 16.53 1.56
C LEU A 71 1.49 15.15 0.94
N PHE A 72 0.56 14.34 1.46
CA PHE A 72 0.31 12.99 0.97
C PHE A 72 -0.18 12.99 -0.49
N GLN A 73 -1.05 13.94 -0.85
CA GLN A 73 -1.49 14.17 -2.24
C GLN A 73 -0.34 14.64 -3.15
N GLN A 74 0.56 15.47 -2.63
CA GLN A 74 1.70 15.97 -3.39
C GLN A 74 2.67 14.84 -3.79
N ILE A 75 2.86 13.87 -2.91
CA ILE A 75 3.79 12.74 -3.11
C ILE A 75 3.10 11.50 -3.69
N ASN A 76 1.76 11.47 -3.70
CA ASN A 76 0.94 10.47 -4.39
C ASN A 76 -0.19 11.16 -5.18
N PRO A 77 0.07 11.77 -6.34
CA PRO A 77 -0.94 12.55 -7.06
C PRO A 77 -2.19 11.76 -7.48
N GLY A 78 -2.15 10.43 -7.47
CA GLY A 78 -3.27 9.57 -7.83
C GLY A 78 -4.41 9.50 -6.81
N ILE A 79 -4.20 9.86 -5.53
CA ILE A 79 -5.22 9.69 -4.47
C ILE A 79 -6.38 10.68 -4.56
N GLY A 80 -6.23 11.77 -5.32
CA GLY A 80 -7.25 12.80 -5.45
C GLY A 80 -7.51 13.62 -4.18
N ASP A 81 -8.51 14.50 -4.28
CA ASP A 81 -8.95 15.35 -3.17
C ASP A 81 -9.63 14.51 -2.08
N ASP A 82 -9.44 14.86 -0.80
CA ASP A 82 -10.03 14.13 0.35
C ASP A 82 -9.79 12.61 0.36
N CYS A 83 -8.69 12.14 -0.25
CA CYS A 83 -8.34 10.72 -0.40
C CYS A 83 -9.34 9.89 -1.22
N CYS A 84 -10.11 10.50 -2.13
CA CYS A 84 -11.19 9.84 -2.85
C CYS A 84 -10.77 8.64 -3.72
N HIS A 85 -9.50 8.55 -4.11
CA HIS A 85 -8.92 7.45 -4.87
C HIS A 85 -7.83 6.71 -4.06
N PHE A 86 -7.96 6.70 -2.74
CA PHE A 86 -7.15 5.83 -1.90
C PHE A 86 -7.70 4.41 -2.03
N HIS A 87 -6.83 3.48 -2.41
CA HIS A 87 -7.13 2.08 -2.60
C HIS A 87 -6.38 1.31 -1.52
N PRO A 88 -7.10 0.79 -0.50
CA PRO A 88 -6.51 -0.13 0.46
C PRO A 88 -5.82 -1.30 -0.27
N GLY A 89 -4.67 -1.75 0.20
CA GLY A 89 -3.88 -2.79 -0.49
C GLY A 89 -2.82 -2.26 -1.46
N HIS A 90 -2.79 -0.96 -1.75
CA HIS A 90 -1.79 -0.34 -2.62
C HIS A 90 -0.57 0.20 -1.86
N VAL A 91 0.52 0.39 -2.59
CA VAL A 91 1.73 1.04 -2.10
C VAL A 91 1.60 2.56 -2.28
N TYR A 92 1.85 3.30 -1.21
CA TYR A 92 1.87 4.76 -1.21
C TYR A 92 3.21 5.28 -0.72
N CYS A 93 3.64 6.38 -1.31
CA CYS A 93 4.76 7.13 -0.81
C CYS A 93 4.38 7.85 0.49
N ILE A 94 5.11 7.60 1.58
CA ILE A 94 4.88 8.27 2.87
C ILE A 94 5.98 9.28 3.21
N ALA A 95 7.05 9.34 2.41
CA ALA A 95 8.07 10.37 2.49
C ALA A 95 8.67 10.61 1.11
N ALA A 96 8.84 11.86 0.69
CA ALA A 96 9.50 12.20 -0.57
C ALA A 96 10.43 13.41 -0.40
N VAL A 97 11.34 13.58 -1.36
CA VAL A 97 12.28 14.71 -1.42
C VAL A 97 12.06 15.52 -2.67
N THR A 98 12.21 16.83 -2.57
CA THR A 98 12.02 17.76 -3.70
C THR A 98 13.33 18.26 -4.25
N GLY A 99 13.58 18.03 -5.53
CA GLY A 99 14.57 18.76 -6.32
C GLY A 99 16.05 18.48 -5.99
N THR A 100 16.50 18.74 -4.77
CA THR A 100 17.89 18.55 -4.32
C THR A 100 18.10 17.17 -3.71
N ALA A 101 19.29 16.59 -3.94
CA ALA A 101 19.71 15.38 -3.24
C ALA A 101 19.58 15.57 -1.72
N THR A 102 19.14 14.51 -1.04
CA THR A 102 19.01 14.48 0.41
C THR A 102 20.34 14.79 1.08
N PRO A 103 20.39 15.72 2.05
CA PRO A 103 21.63 15.99 2.75
C PRO A 103 22.09 14.73 3.48
N ILE A 104 23.38 14.41 3.34
CA ILE A 104 24.01 13.33 4.11
C ILE A 104 23.92 13.71 5.59
N SER A 105 23.48 12.77 6.42
CA SER A 105 23.40 12.97 7.87
C SER A 105 24.78 13.38 8.41
N THR A 106 24.85 14.48 9.17
CA THR A 106 26.09 15.00 9.76
C THR A 106 26.20 14.74 11.26
N ASN A 107 25.20 14.09 11.84
CA ASN A 107 25.15 13.73 13.27
C ASN A 107 24.82 12.25 13.47
N GLY A 108 24.80 11.46 12.39
CA GLY A 108 24.48 10.05 12.40
C GLY A 108 23.00 9.74 12.66
N MET A 109 22.09 10.73 12.71
CA MET A 109 20.65 10.47 12.86
C MET A 109 19.94 10.39 11.51
N CYS A 110 18.89 9.57 11.41
CA CYS A 110 18.16 9.29 10.17
C CYS A 110 16.72 8.78 10.42
N GLY A 111 16.01 8.46 9.34
CA GLY A 111 14.78 7.67 9.41
C GLY A 111 13.54 8.47 9.82
N ALA A 112 12.49 7.75 10.23
CA ALA A 112 11.23 8.33 10.68
C ALA A 112 11.44 9.29 11.88
N GLN A 113 12.39 8.96 12.74
CA GLN A 113 12.74 9.74 13.93
C GLN A 113 13.27 11.14 13.58
N GLN A 114 13.81 11.30 12.37
CA GLN A 114 14.29 12.58 11.83
C GLN A 114 13.38 13.13 10.72
N HIS A 115 12.13 12.65 10.66
CA HIS A 115 11.17 13.01 9.61
C HIS A 115 11.74 12.83 8.19
N TRP A 116 12.62 11.84 8.00
CA TRP A 116 13.25 11.53 6.72
C TRP A 116 14.01 12.70 6.09
N THR A 117 14.52 13.64 6.90
CA THR A 117 15.15 14.87 6.41
C THR A 117 16.61 14.70 5.95
N SER A 118 17.28 13.64 6.38
CA SER A 118 18.67 13.30 6.04
C SER A 118 18.76 11.89 5.44
N THR A 119 19.87 11.57 4.78
CA THR A 119 20.19 10.20 4.33
C THR A 119 21.48 9.69 4.97
N CYS A 120 21.58 8.37 5.16
CA CYS A 120 22.82 7.72 5.60
C CYS A 120 23.77 7.41 4.45
N ILE A 121 23.30 7.36 3.20
CA ILE A 121 24.12 7.01 2.03
C ILE A 121 25.28 8.02 1.90
N GLY A 122 26.51 7.53 2.01
CA GLY A 122 27.75 8.31 2.00
C GLY A 122 28.13 8.95 3.33
N SER A 123 27.43 8.64 4.43
CA SER A 123 27.79 9.14 5.76
C SER A 123 28.93 8.34 6.38
N GLN A 124 29.74 8.99 7.23
CA GLN A 124 30.86 8.32 7.93
C GLN A 124 30.43 7.27 8.95
N TRP A 125 29.15 7.24 9.34
CA TRP A 125 28.60 6.24 10.26
C TRP A 125 28.16 4.96 9.53
N GLY A 126 28.00 5.02 8.20
CA GLY A 126 27.47 3.95 7.38
C GLY A 126 26.27 4.39 6.55
N ASP A 127 25.90 3.54 5.58
CA ASP A 127 24.92 3.85 4.54
C ASP A 127 23.48 3.44 4.88
N CYS A 128 23.27 2.70 5.97
CA CYS A 128 21.98 2.16 6.36
C CYS A 128 21.39 2.96 7.52
N CYS A 129 20.10 3.27 7.44
CA CYS A 129 19.37 3.85 8.56
C CYS A 129 18.73 2.75 9.40
N GLY A 130 19.29 2.46 10.57
CA GLY A 130 18.75 1.46 11.48
C GLY A 130 17.40 1.88 12.08
N VAL A 131 16.55 0.93 12.48
CA VAL A 131 15.23 1.17 13.13
C VAL A 131 15.30 2.06 14.38
N GLY A 132 16.47 2.19 15.00
CA GLY A 132 16.71 3.13 16.10
C GLY A 132 16.84 4.60 15.68
N GLY A 133 16.84 4.90 14.38
CA GLY A 133 17.00 6.27 13.85
C GLY A 133 18.46 6.72 13.77
N TYR A 134 19.40 5.77 13.65
CA TYR A 134 20.83 6.04 13.53
C TYR A 134 21.43 5.40 12.28
N CYS A 135 22.34 6.12 11.64
CA CYS A 135 23.15 5.61 10.54
C CYS A 135 24.15 4.57 11.05
N GLY A 136 24.34 3.51 10.27
CA GLY A 136 25.25 2.44 10.62
C GLY A 136 25.56 1.52 9.45
N THR A 137 26.37 0.51 9.74
CA THR A 137 26.73 -0.58 8.83
C THR A 137 26.48 -1.92 9.51
N GLY A 138 26.34 -2.99 8.71
CA GLY A 138 26.19 -4.35 9.22
C GLY A 138 24.74 -4.71 9.54
N GLU A 139 24.52 -5.95 9.94
CA GLU A 139 23.20 -6.57 10.05
C GLU A 139 22.22 -5.83 10.99
N ASP A 140 22.74 -5.22 12.07
CA ASP A 140 21.93 -4.44 13.04
C ASP A 140 21.35 -3.14 12.46
N TYR A 141 21.89 -2.67 11.33
CA TYR A 141 21.44 -1.46 10.64
C TYR A 141 20.87 -1.74 9.26
N CYS A 142 21.53 -2.62 8.50
CA CYS A 142 21.23 -2.91 7.10
C CYS A 142 20.32 -4.12 6.94
N GLY A 143 20.25 -5.01 7.94
CA GLY A 143 19.54 -6.27 7.83
C GLY A 143 18.02 -6.12 7.66
N PRO A 144 17.34 -7.16 7.14
CA PRO A 144 15.87 -7.20 7.05
C PRO A 144 15.21 -6.89 8.39
N GLY A 145 14.26 -5.95 8.39
CA GLY A 145 13.54 -5.51 9.60
C GLY A 145 14.38 -4.66 10.58
N ASN A 146 15.63 -4.37 10.25
CA ASN A 146 16.49 -3.44 10.97
C ASN A 146 16.75 -2.16 10.18
N CYS A 147 16.56 -2.18 8.86
CA CYS A 147 16.80 -1.04 7.98
C CYS A 147 15.51 -0.31 7.61
N GLN A 148 15.47 1.00 7.85
CA GLN A 148 14.38 1.91 7.48
C GLN A 148 14.56 2.49 6.07
N GLU A 149 15.79 2.86 5.71
CA GLU A 149 16.18 3.42 4.41
C GLU A 149 17.70 3.30 4.21
N GLY A 150 18.19 3.68 3.03
CA GLY A 150 19.61 3.63 2.68
C GLY A 150 19.97 2.39 1.87
N THR A 151 21.18 1.86 2.06
CA THR A 151 21.66 0.64 1.38
C THR A 151 21.26 -0.61 2.17
N CYS A 152 19.96 -0.90 2.26
CA CYS A 152 19.46 -2.05 3.02
C CYS A 152 19.79 -3.41 2.35
N ASP A 153 20.09 -4.42 3.16
CA ASP A 153 20.29 -5.81 2.72
C ASP A 153 18.92 -6.49 2.55
N GLY A 154 18.24 -6.17 1.44
CA GLY A 154 16.87 -6.59 1.14
C GLY A 154 15.97 -5.43 0.75
N ALA A 155 14.69 -5.69 0.47
CA ALA A 155 13.74 -4.61 0.24
C ALA A 155 13.53 -3.81 1.54
N PRO A 156 13.71 -2.48 1.56
CA PRO A 156 13.31 -1.67 2.71
C PRO A 156 11.80 -1.79 2.90
N ILE A 157 11.36 -2.15 4.12
CA ILE A 157 9.95 -2.21 4.61
C ILE A 157 8.98 -2.90 3.62
N PRO A 158 8.49 -4.12 3.92
CA PRO A 158 7.69 -4.33 5.13
C PRO A 158 8.13 -5.57 5.92
N TYR A 159 9.25 -5.44 6.64
CA TYR A 159 9.65 -6.44 7.64
C TYR A 159 9.31 -5.97 9.05
N SER A 160 8.89 -6.91 9.89
CA SER A 160 8.47 -6.69 11.28
C SER A 160 9.59 -6.11 12.12
N THR A 161 9.32 -5.01 12.81
CA THR A 161 10.28 -4.38 13.72
C THR A 161 10.03 -4.74 15.19
N ASP A 162 8.85 -5.28 15.50
CA ASP A 162 8.34 -5.58 16.84
C ASP A 162 7.94 -7.06 17.04
N GLY A 163 8.13 -7.89 16.02
CA GLY A 163 7.77 -9.30 16.02
C GLY A 163 6.32 -9.57 15.66
N LEU A 164 5.54 -8.55 15.30
CA LEU A 164 4.18 -8.69 14.77
C LEU A 164 4.20 -8.81 13.24
N CYS A 165 3.35 -9.67 12.69
CA CYS A 165 3.36 -10.00 11.27
C CYS A 165 1.99 -10.41 10.72
N GLY A 166 1.94 -10.69 9.41
CA GLY A 166 0.79 -11.33 8.80
C GLY A 166 -0.39 -10.40 8.65
N THR A 167 -1.57 -10.96 8.38
CA THR A 167 -2.74 -10.18 7.96
C THR A 167 -3.23 -9.20 9.03
N GLN A 168 -2.99 -9.50 10.31
CA GLN A 168 -3.37 -8.63 11.42
C GLN A 168 -2.47 -7.40 11.55
N ASN A 169 -1.26 -7.47 10.99
CA ASN A 169 -0.22 -6.44 11.13
C ASN A 169 0.23 -5.92 9.76
N GLY A 170 -0.72 -5.73 8.84
CA GLY A 170 -0.45 -5.11 7.55
C GLY A 170 0.34 -5.97 6.56
N TYR A 171 0.21 -7.30 6.65
CA TYR A 171 0.98 -8.25 5.84
C TYR A 171 2.50 -8.09 6.02
N THR A 172 2.91 -7.61 7.18
CA THR A 172 4.31 -7.43 7.52
C THR A 172 5.00 -8.80 7.57
N ASP A 173 6.13 -8.92 6.87
CA ASP A 173 6.94 -10.14 6.81
C ASP A 173 7.83 -10.27 8.03
N CYS A 174 8.16 -11.50 8.40
CA CYS A 174 9.03 -11.75 9.54
C CYS A 174 10.51 -11.71 9.14
N PRO A 175 11.34 -10.85 9.76
CA PRO A 175 12.78 -10.95 9.61
C PRO A 175 13.34 -12.09 10.45
N ALA A 176 14.50 -12.62 10.04
CA ALA A 176 15.18 -13.72 10.71
C ALA A 176 15.36 -13.50 12.23
N LYS A 177 15.55 -12.25 12.68
CA LYS A 177 15.68 -11.90 14.11
C LYS A 177 14.49 -12.35 14.98
N PHE A 178 13.28 -12.36 14.42
CA PHE A 178 12.08 -12.80 15.13
C PHE A 178 11.66 -14.21 14.71
N GLY A 179 12.38 -14.85 13.79
CA GLY A 179 12.02 -16.11 13.16
C GLY A 179 11.32 -15.90 11.83
N LEU A 180 11.45 -16.89 10.94
CA LEU A 180 11.08 -16.72 9.52
C LEU A 180 9.61 -16.97 9.23
N CYS A 181 8.80 -17.39 10.20
CA CYS A 181 7.40 -17.74 9.99
C CYS A 181 6.48 -16.78 10.71
N CYS A 182 5.41 -16.38 10.03
CA CYS A 182 4.31 -15.67 10.65
C CYS A 182 3.22 -16.64 11.10
N SER A 183 3.00 -16.78 12.41
CA SER A 183 1.94 -17.64 12.96
C SER A 183 0.55 -17.19 12.53
N GLU A 184 -0.46 -18.04 12.69
CA GLU A 184 -1.88 -17.68 12.44
C GLU A 184 -2.38 -16.50 13.29
N TYR A 185 -1.69 -16.24 14.41
CA TYR A 185 -2.02 -15.17 15.36
C TYR A 185 -1.28 -13.86 15.08
N GLY A 186 -0.45 -13.81 14.04
CA GLY A 186 0.25 -12.61 13.63
C GLY A 186 1.52 -12.32 14.42
N TYR A 187 2.23 -13.37 14.84
CA TYR A 187 3.52 -13.26 15.52
C TYR A 187 4.61 -13.97 14.73
N CYS A 188 5.78 -13.34 14.65
CA CYS A 188 6.97 -13.94 14.08
C CYS A 188 7.58 -14.97 15.03
N GLY A 189 8.04 -16.08 14.45
CA GLY A 189 8.72 -17.12 15.18
C GLY A 189 9.25 -18.22 14.29
N ASN A 190 9.74 -19.27 14.94
CA ASN A 190 10.20 -20.50 14.30
C ASN A 190 9.51 -21.70 14.95
N GLY A 191 9.57 -22.85 14.29
CA GLY A 191 8.97 -24.08 14.80
C GLY A 191 7.49 -24.19 14.46
N THR A 192 6.89 -25.34 14.81
CA THR A 192 5.55 -25.73 14.34
C THR A 192 4.44 -24.78 14.78
N ASP A 193 4.58 -24.09 15.91
CA ASP A 193 3.55 -23.16 16.41
C ASP A 193 3.47 -21.88 15.55
N PHE A 194 4.52 -21.58 14.81
CA PHE A 194 4.61 -20.41 13.94
C PHE A 194 4.57 -20.80 12.46
N CYS A 195 5.30 -21.85 12.10
CA CYS A 195 5.44 -22.33 10.74
C CYS A 195 4.39 -23.39 10.37
N GLY A 196 3.60 -23.88 11.31
CA GLY A 196 2.65 -24.98 11.08
C GLY A 196 1.33 -24.54 10.45
N SER A 197 0.26 -25.25 10.82
CA SER A 197 -1.09 -24.94 10.32
C SER A 197 -1.47 -23.50 10.62
N GLY A 198 -2.00 -22.79 9.62
CA GLY A 198 -2.40 -21.40 9.74
C GLY A 198 -1.26 -20.38 9.64
N CYS A 199 -0.02 -20.82 9.39
CA CYS A 199 1.09 -19.92 9.07
C CYS A 199 0.72 -19.00 7.89
N GLN A 200 0.85 -17.69 8.10
CA GLN A 200 0.36 -16.64 7.20
C GLN A 200 1.42 -16.18 6.20
N GLY A 201 2.70 -16.48 6.41
CA GLY A 201 3.80 -16.03 5.56
C GLY A 201 5.18 -16.49 6.04
N GLY A 202 6.16 -16.41 5.14
CA GLY A 202 7.53 -16.84 5.39
C GLY A 202 7.77 -18.34 5.20
N ASP A 203 8.65 -18.95 6.00
CA ASP A 203 9.05 -20.37 5.89
C ASP A 203 8.01 -21.34 6.49
N CYS A 204 6.73 -21.15 6.13
CA CYS A 204 5.65 -22.03 6.56
C CYS A 204 5.97 -23.48 6.16
N ALA A 205 6.04 -24.35 7.17
CA ALA A 205 6.16 -25.78 6.98
C ALA A 205 4.89 -26.27 6.29
N ALA A 206 4.98 -26.50 4.97
CA ALA A 206 3.99 -27.30 4.28
C ALA A 206 3.84 -28.60 5.06
N SER A 207 2.64 -28.84 5.59
CA SER A 207 2.36 -29.96 6.48
C SER A 207 2.98 -31.24 5.90
N THR A 208 3.96 -31.80 6.58
CA THR A 208 4.46 -33.15 6.31
C THR A 208 3.41 -34.15 6.78
N THR A 209 2.24 -34.16 6.17
CA THR A 209 1.46 -35.38 6.07
C THR A 209 2.06 -36.16 4.92
N THR A 210 2.84 -37.18 5.26
CA THR A 210 3.22 -38.27 4.36
C THR A 210 1.96 -38.80 3.67
N SER A 211 1.68 -38.25 2.49
CA SER A 211 0.81 -38.84 1.49
C SER A 211 1.57 -38.74 0.19
N THR A 212 1.78 -39.90 -0.41
CA THR A 212 2.47 -40.12 -1.69
C THR A 212 2.11 -39.04 -2.72
N PRO A 213 3.09 -38.42 -3.43
CA PRO A 213 2.78 -37.43 -4.44
C PRO A 213 2.13 -38.13 -5.64
N VAL A 214 0.83 -37.92 -5.82
CA VAL A 214 0.20 -38.09 -7.13
C VAL A 214 0.53 -36.84 -7.92
N SER A 215 1.34 -36.99 -8.96
CA SER A 215 1.75 -35.92 -9.85
C SER A 215 0.53 -35.37 -10.61
N THR A 216 -0.11 -34.34 -10.08
CA THR A 216 -0.97 -33.48 -10.89
C THR A 216 -0.10 -32.50 -11.67
N PRO A 217 -0.31 -32.35 -12.99
CA PRO A 217 0.49 -31.46 -13.80
C PRO A 217 0.36 -30.02 -13.29
N THR A 218 1.49 -29.31 -13.20
CA THR A 218 1.55 -27.89 -12.89
C THR A 218 0.59 -27.14 -13.82
N PRO A 219 -0.42 -26.44 -13.28
CA PRO A 219 -1.35 -25.69 -14.11
C PRO A 219 -0.59 -24.62 -14.90
N SER A 220 -0.87 -24.55 -16.20
CA SER A 220 -0.29 -23.51 -17.06
C SER A 220 -0.86 -22.14 -16.65
N PRO A 221 -0.07 -21.06 -16.75
CA PRO A 221 -0.57 -19.70 -16.58
C PRO A 221 -1.84 -19.46 -17.41
N GLY A 222 -2.88 -18.92 -16.78
CA GLY A 222 -4.20 -18.68 -17.36
C GLY A 222 -5.18 -19.85 -17.25
N SER A 223 -4.82 -20.98 -16.65
CA SER A 223 -5.75 -22.09 -16.43
C SER A 223 -6.73 -21.83 -15.28
N VAL A 224 -7.88 -22.53 -15.31
CA VAL A 224 -8.95 -22.38 -14.32
C VAL A 224 -8.48 -22.89 -12.96
N SER A 225 -8.69 -22.07 -11.93
CA SER A 225 -8.35 -22.34 -10.54
C SER A 225 -9.07 -23.57 -10.01
N ARG A 226 -8.29 -24.50 -9.45
CA ARG A 226 -8.78 -25.76 -8.86
C ARG A 226 -8.71 -25.79 -7.33
N ASP A 227 -8.07 -24.80 -6.73
CA ASP A 227 -7.90 -24.67 -5.28
C ASP A 227 -8.48 -23.33 -4.75
N GLY A 228 -9.09 -22.54 -5.63
CA GLY A 228 -9.66 -21.24 -5.30
C GLY A 228 -8.66 -20.10 -5.32
N THR A 229 -7.38 -20.32 -5.63
CA THR A 229 -6.39 -19.24 -5.81
C THR A 229 -6.40 -18.69 -7.22
N CYS A 230 -6.17 -17.39 -7.39
CA CYS A 230 -6.22 -16.71 -8.69
C CYS A 230 -5.34 -15.45 -8.71
N GLY A 231 -5.28 -14.78 -9.86
CA GLY A 231 -4.67 -13.47 -9.96
C GLY A 231 -3.19 -13.49 -10.34
N TYR A 232 -2.52 -12.34 -10.26
CA TYR A 232 -1.12 -12.20 -10.70
C TYR A 232 -0.12 -13.07 -9.92
N HIS A 233 -0.44 -13.48 -8.69
CA HIS A 233 0.44 -14.34 -7.87
C HIS A 233 0.32 -15.82 -8.26
N ALA A 234 -0.89 -16.32 -8.47
CA ALA A 234 -1.13 -17.72 -8.84
C ALA A 234 -1.04 -17.94 -10.37
N GLN A 235 -1.21 -16.88 -11.16
CA GLN A 235 -1.38 -16.95 -12.61
C GLN A 235 -2.55 -17.87 -13.01
N LEU A 236 -3.60 -17.96 -12.20
CA LEU A 236 -4.80 -18.78 -12.43
C LEU A 236 -6.05 -17.90 -12.56
N THR A 237 -7.05 -18.38 -13.32
CA THR A 237 -8.33 -17.67 -13.50
C THR A 237 -9.47 -18.33 -12.73
N CYS A 238 -10.38 -17.52 -12.22
CA CYS A 238 -11.65 -17.95 -11.64
C CYS A 238 -12.75 -18.17 -12.68
N LYS A 239 -12.51 -17.81 -13.95
CA LYS A 239 -13.50 -18.01 -15.00
C LYS A 239 -13.82 -19.51 -15.11
N ASP A 240 -15.08 -19.86 -14.85
CA ASP A 240 -15.58 -21.24 -14.79
C ASP A 240 -15.08 -22.09 -13.60
N SER A 241 -14.51 -21.46 -12.57
CA SER A 241 -14.14 -22.15 -11.33
C SER A 241 -15.35 -22.42 -10.44
N THR A 242 -15.34 -23.55 -9.74
CA THR A 242 -16.38 -23.91 -8.75
C THR A 242 -16.35 -23.02 -7.51
N TYR A 243 -15.24 -22.34 -7.27
CA TYR A 243 -15.06 -21.40 -6.15
C TYR A 243 -15.67 -20.03 -6.43
N GLY A 244 -16.06 -19.77 -7.68
CA GLY A 244 -16.64 -18.52 -8.11
C GLY A 244 -15.93 -17.96 -9.33
N HIS A 245 -16.56 -16.98 -9.96
CA HIS A 245 -16.21 -16.46 -11.27
C HIS A 245 -15.32 -15.20 -11.19
N CYS A 246 -15.29 -14.57 -10.03
CA CYS A 246 -14.56 -13.33 -9.78
C CYS A 246 -13.26 -13.63 -9.05
N CYS A 247 -12.18 -12.97 -9.44
CA CYS A 247 -10.91 -13.05 -8.74
C CYS A 247 -10.76 -11.80 -7.88
N SER A 248 -10.81 -11.92 -6.56
CA SER A 248 -10.71 -10.77 -5.65
C SER A 248 -9.32 -10.13 -5.68
N ALA A 249 -9.20 -8.93 -5.11
CA ALA A 249 -7.90 -8.29 -4.90
C ALA A 249 -6.91 -9.17 -4.12
N ALA A 250 -7.43 -9.99 -3.20
CA ALA A 250 -6.65 -10.92 -2.38
C ALA A 250 -6.18 -12.18 -3.12
N GLY A 251 -6.53 -12.35 -4.40
CA GLY A 251 -6.10 -13.51 -5.20
C GLY A 251 -6.90 -14.77 -4.91
N TYR A 252 -8.18 -14.63 -4.55
CA TYR A 252 -9.08 -15.77 -4.35
C TYR A 252 -10.33 -15.69 -5.22
N CYS A 253 -10.83 -16.85 -5.62
CA CYS A 253 -12.07 -16.98 -6.37
C CYS A 253 -13.28 -16.89 -5.46
N GLY A 254 -14.28 -16.11 -5.91
CA GLY A 254 -15.56 -15.96 -5.23
C GLY A 254 -16.63 -15.43 -6.18
N SER A 255 -17.84 -15.28 -5.65
CA SER A 255 -19.01 -14.78 -6.41
C SER A 255 -19.78 -13.69 -5.67
N ASP A 256 -19.31 -13.28 -4.49
CA ASP A 256 -19.92 -12.20 -3.72
C ASP A 256 -19.39 -10.82 -4.16
N THR A 257 -19.97 -9.77 -3.60
CA THR A 257 -19.61 -8.38 -3.89
C THR A 257 -18.14 -8.07 -3.62
N TYR A 258 -17.54 -8.63 -2.56
CA TYR A 258 -16.12 -8.40 -2.22
C TYR A 258 -15.16 -9.01 -3.23
N HIS A 259 -15.59 -10.08 -3.91
CA HIS A 259 -14.80 -10.71 -4.97
C HIS A 259 -15.04 -10.07 -6.33
N CYS A 260 -16.26 -9.62 -6.60
CA CYS A 260 -16.69 -9.24 -7.94
C CYS A 260 -16.63 -7.73 -8.21
N GLU A 261 -16.69 -6.86 -7.19
CA GLU A 261 -16.69 -5.42 -7.44
C GLU A 261 -15.31 -4.90 -7.86
N ASP A 262 -15.29 -4.15 -8.97
CA ASP A 262 -14.09 -3.51 -9.49
C ASP A 262 -13.50 -2.50 -8.50
N ILE A 263 -14.34 -1.75 -7.78
CA ILE A 263 -13.91 -0.81 -6.73
C ILE A 263 -13.26 -1.50 -5.52
N LEU A 264 -13.54 -2.79 -5.30
CA LEU A 264 -12.94 -3.61 -4.25
C LEU A 264 -11.71 -4.39 -4.77
N GLY A 265 -11.26 -4.07 -5.98
CA GLY A 265 -10.02 -4.57 -6.57
C GLY A 265 -10.14 -5.94 -7.23
N CYS A 266 -11.32 -6.31 -7.73
CA CYS A 266 -11.48 -7.49 -8.56
C CYS A 266 -10.50 -7.48 -9.76
N GLN A 267 -9.73 -8.56 -9.92
CA GLN A 267 -8.69 -8.71 -10.93
C GLN A 267 -9.29 -9.20 -12.26
N SER A 268 -9.69 -8.26 -13.12
CA SER A 268 -10.39 -8.53 -14.38
C SER A 268 -9.61 -9.35 -15.42
N ALA A 269 -8.29 -9.44 -15.31
CA ALA A 269 -7.46 -10.34 -16.11
C ALA A 269 -7.63 -11.82 -15.73
N TYR A 270 -8.09 -12.09 -14.50
CA TYR A 270 -8.17 -13.44 -13.91
C TYR A 270 -9.58 -13.81 -13.44
N GLY A 271 -10.58 -12.94 -13.59
CA GLY A 271 -11.97 -13.23 -13.27
C GLY A 271 -12.93 -12.25 -13.93
N THR A 272 -14.22 -12.51 -13.81
CA THR A 272 -15.27 -11.60 -14.31
C THR A 272 -15.66 -10.61 -13.22
N CYS A 273 -15.26 -9.35 -13.39
CA CYS A 273 -15.58 -8.31 -12.42
C CYS A 273 -16.85 -7.56 -12.83
N THR A 274 -17.69 -7.27 -11.85
CA THR A 274 -18.76 -6.29 -11.96
C THR A 274 -18.12 -4.92 -12.06
N ILE A 275 -18.15 -4.34 -13.26
CA ILE A 275 -17.83 -2.93 -13.41
C ILE A 275 -19.01 -2.15 -12.84
N THR A 276 -18.84 -1.58 -11.65
CA THR A 276 -19.77 -0.56 -11.19
C THR A 276 -19.53 0.68 -12.04
N GLY A 277 -20.22 0.72 -13.18
CA GLY A 277 -20.26 1.91 -14.01
C GLY A 277 -20.79 3.05 -13.15
N TYR A 278 -19.92 3.99 -12.80
CA TYR A 278 -20.32 5.38 -12.78
C TYR A 278 -20.80 5.68 -14.21
N ALA A 279 -22.08 5.40 -14.47
CA ALA A 279 -22.78 5.97 -15.60
C ALA A 279 -22.59 7.48 -15.44
N ALA A 280 -21.82 8.06 -16.37
CA ALA A 280 -21.66 9.49 -16.47
C ALA A 280 -23.05 10.11 -16.58
N ASN A 281 -23.54 10.70 -15.49
CA ASN A 281 -24.68 11.58 -15.45
C ASN A 281 -24.30 12.78 -14.59
#